data_AF-A0A9D3Y614-F1
#
_entry.id   AF-A0A9D3Y614-F1
#
_cell.length_a   1.000
_cell.length_b   1.000
_cell.length_c   1.000
_cell.angle_alpha   90.00
_cell.angle_beta   90.00
_cell.angle_gamma   90.00
#
_symmetry.space_group_name_H-M   'P 1'
#
loop_
_entity.id
_entity.type
_entity.pdbx_description
1 polymer ?
#
loop_
_entity_poly.entity_id
_entity_poly.type
_entity_poly.pdbx_seq_one_letter_code
_entity_poly.pdbx_strand_id
1 'polypeptide(L)'
;MEAGTQIVDQFQNAIQRANSDVSDLDTSLKNFGPIAREETILQRQKRETEVFISKVNDLDNMLDDLESRYDSMKADSYVTPSGGLKAQLDQLRNQQEKLRDKSEERLQEVQTIYGTLEGVTDNLRRMRTCINRASDELEMQEPIGTDVNAIKRLQDELKMLPGDAAADDNSHMLLQFVPGDAADDDDIHPAAAVGAWRWCC
;
A
#
# COMPACT_ATOMS: atom_id res chain seq x y z
N MET A 1 -55.59 -26.29 22.74
CA MET A 1 -55.24 -25.75 21.41
C MET A 1 -54.78 -24.29 21.45
N GLU A 2 -55.11 -23.50 22.47
CA GLU A 2 -54.70 -22.08 22.55
C GLU A 2 -53.19 -21.84 22.70
N ALA A 3 -52.46 -22.74 23.38
CA ALA A 3 -51.01 -22.60 23.57
C ALA A 3 -50.21 -22.68 22.25
N GLY A 4 -50.64 -23.53 21.29
CA GLY A 4 -49.94 -23.69 20.01
C GLY A 4 -50.02 -22.44 19.14
N THR A 5 -51.20 -21.81 19.05
CA THR A 5 -51.39 -20.56 18.29
C THR A 5 -50.53 -19.43 18.85
N GLN A 6 -50.47 -19.28 20.18
CA GLN A 6 -49.68 -18.24 20.83
C GLN A 6 -48.17 -18.40 20.55
N ILE A 7 -47.65 -19.63 20.52
CA ILE A 7 -46.24 -19.89 20.21
C ILE A 7 -45.94 -19.51 18.75
N VAL A 8 -46.83 -19.84 17.82
CA VAL A 8 -46.71 -19.45 16.40
C VAL A 8 -46.75 -17.94 16.23
N ASP A 9 -47.64 -17.25 16.95
CA ASP A 9 -47.73 -15.78 16.90
C ASP A 9 -46.44 -15.12 17.41
N GLN A 10 -45.86 -15.63 18.50
CA GLN A 10 -44.57 -15.13 19.02
C GLN A 10 -43.43 -15.36 18.03
N PHE A 11 -43.40 -16.51 17.36
CA PHE A 11 -42.43 -16.80 16.30
C PHE A 11 -42.56 -15.83 15.13
N GLN A 12 -43.80 -15.62 14.65
CA GLN A 12 -44.09 -14.70 13.54
C GLN A 12 -43.65 -13.27 13.88
N ASN A 13 -43.91 -12.80 15.10
CA ASN A 13 -43.47 -11.49 15.57
C ASN A 13 -41.95 -11.36 15.60
N ALA A 14 -41.24 -12.40 16.01
CA ALA A 14 -39.78 -12.41 16.00
C ALA A 14 -39.19 -12.41 14.57
N ILE A 15 -39.79 -13.15 13.63
CA ILE A 15 -39.44 -13.08 12.19
C ILE A 15 -39.66 -11.68 11.63
N GLN A 16 -40.74 -10.99 12.00
CA GLN A 16 -40.98 -9.61 11.56
C GLN A 16 -39.92 -8.64 12.09
N ARG A 17 -39.50 -8.79 13.35
CA ARG A 17 -38.40 -8.00 13.92
C ARG A 17 -37.08 -8.24 13.19
N ALA A 18 -36.72 -9.51 12.96
CA ALA A 18 -35.52 -9.86 12.21
C ALA A 18 -35.53 -9.28 10.77
N ASN A 19 -36.69 -9.26 10.10
CA ASN A 19 -36.82 -8.61 8.78
C ASN A 19 -36.57 -7.10 8.85
N SER A 20 -37.11 -6.42 9.86
CA SER A 20 -36.84 -5.00 10.08
C SER A 20 -35.36 -4.75 10.35
N ASP A 21 -34.73 -5.56 11.20
CA ASP A 21 -33.31 -5.45 11.54
C ASP A 21 -32.42 -5.65 10.30
N VAL A 22 -32.72 -6.65 9.46
CA VAL A 22 -32.03 -6.85 8.17
C VAL A 22 -32.19 -5.63 7.27
N SER A 23 -33.39 -5.07 7.15
CA SER A 23 -33.65 -3.89 6.31
C SER A 23 -32.91 -2.65 6.81
N ASP A 24 -32.88 -2.44 8.12
CA ASP A 24 -32.18 -1.33 8.76
C ASP A 24 -30.66 -1.47 8.62
N LEU A 25 -30.14 -2.68 8.79
CA LEU A 25 -28.72 -2.98 8.57
C LEU A 25 -28.32 -2.82 7.10
N ASP A 26 -29.14 -3.29 6.15
CA ASP A 26 -28.87 -3.09 4.72
C ASP A 26 -28.86 -1.61 4.35
N THR A 27 -29.77 -0.81 4.91
CA THR A 27 -29.80 0.65 4.75
C THR A 27 -28.57 1.30 5.37
N SER A 28 -28.21 0.90 6.59
CA SER A 28 -27.00 1.40 7.27
C SER A 28 -25.74 1.06 6.49
N LEU A 29 -25.66 -0.14 5.90
CA LEU A 29 -24.52 -0.58 5.08
C LEU A 29 -24.40 0.28 3.82
N LYS A 30 -25.52 0.56 3.14
CA LYS A 30 -25.57 1.44 1.96
C LYS A 30 -25.20 2.89 2.26
N ASN A 31 -25.44 3.34 3.49
CA ASN A 31 -25.12 4.69 3.93
C ASN A 31 -23.63 4.87 4.31
N PHE A 32 -22.85 3.80 4.35
CA PHE A 32 -21.41 3.95 4.51
C PHE A 32 -20.80 4.71 3.34
N GLY A 33 -20.08 5.79 3.66
CA GLY A 33 -19.32 6.56 2.67
C GLY A 33 -18.10 5.81 2.13
N PRO A 34 -17.36 6.40 1.18
CA PRO A 34 -16.10 5.83 0.71
C PRO A 34 -15.07 5.73 1.84
N ILE A 35 -14.16 4.75 1.76
CA ILE A 35 -13.07 4.62 2.74
C ILE A 35 -12.09 5.78 2.55
N ALA A 36 -11.84 6.52 3.63
CA ALA A 36 -10.97 7.69 3.62
C ALA A 36 -9.48 7.30 3.67
N ARG A 37 -8.60 8.21 3.26
CA ARG A 37 -7.14 8.02 3.32
C ARG A 37 -6.48 8.78 4.47
N GLU A 38 -7.28 9.52 5.24
CA GLU A 38 -6.83 10.23 6.43
C GLU A 38 -6.93 9.31 7.65
N GLU A 39 -5.86 9.21 8.44
CA GLU A 39 -5.76 8.30 9.57
C GLU A 39 -6.92 8.45 10.57
N THR A 40 -7.24 9.70 10.94
CA THR A 40 -8.28 10.01 11.94
C THR A 40 -9.66 9.52 11.49
N ILE A 41 -9.99 9.74 10.22
CA ILE A 41 -11.25 9.33 9.61
C ILE A 41 -11.26 7.82 9.43
N LEU A 42 -10.15 7.22 9.00
CA LEU A 42 -10.03 5.78 8.80
C LEU A 42 -10.20 5.00 10.11
N GLN A 43 -9.64 5.50 11.22
CA GLN A 43 -9.90 4.94 12.55
C GLN A 43 -11.37 5.04 12.96
N ARG A 44 -12.04 6.14 12.63
CA ARG A 44 -13.49 6.27 12.87
C ARG A 44 -14.27 5.24 12.06
N GLN A 45 -13.98 5.12 10.76
CA GLN A 45 -14.61 4.16 9.86
C GLN A 45 -14.37 2.71 10.30
N LYS A 46 -13.19 2.39 10.82
CA LYS A 46 -12.90 1.08 11.44
C LYS A 46 -13.86 0.79 12.59
N ARG A 47 -13.96 1.71 13.56
CA ARG A 47 -14.86 1.56 14.71
C ARG A 47 -16.33 1.45 14.30
N GLU A 48 -16.76 2.28 13.36
CA GLU A 48 -18.13 2.22 12.80
C GLU A 48 -18.41 0.86 12.16
N THR A 49 -17.44 0.30 11.44
CA THR A 49 -17.56 -1.03 10.81
C THR A 49 -17.58 -2.14 11.86
N GLU A 50 -16.73 -2.08 12.89
CA GLU A 50 -16.73 -3.04 14.01
C GLU A 50 -18.07 -3.03 14.78
N VAL A 51 -18.64 -1.85 15.03
CA VAL A 51 -19.97 -1.72 15.63
C VAL A 51 -21.05 -2.31 14.71
N PHE A 52 -20.94 -2.11 13.39
CA PHE A 52 -21.88 -2.71 12.44
C PHE A 52 -21.81 -4.24 12.47
N ILE A 53 -20.60 -4.82 12.45
CA ILE A 53 -20.38 -6.27 12.56
C ILE A 53 -20.99 -6.82 13.84
N SER A 54 -20.84 -6.12 14.97
CA SER A 54 -21.47 -6.53 16.23
C SER A 54 -22.99 -6.67 16.09
N LYS A 55 -23.66 -5.73 15.42
CA LYS A 55 -25.11 -5.80 15.20
C LYS A 55 -25.51 -6.95 14.26
N VAL A 56 -24.69 -7.25 13.26
CA VAL A 56 -24.89 -8.41 12.38
C VAL A 56 -24.76 -9.72 13.16
N ASN A 57 -23.86 -9.78 14.15
CA ASN A 57 -23.71 -10.93 15.04
C ASN A 57 -24.90 -11.04 16.02
N ASP A 58 -25.42 -9.92 16.53
CA ASP A 58 -26.64 -9.93 17.35
C ASP A 58 -27.84 -10.49 16.57
N LEU A 59 -27.96 -10.11 15.28
CA LEU A 59 -28.95 -10.69 14.38
C LEU A 59 -28.72 -12.19 14.15
N ASP A 60 -27.47 -12.64 14.01
CA ASP A 60 -27.14 -14.06 13.86
C ASP A 60 -27.62 -14.89 15.06
N ASN A 61 -27.33 -14.41 16.28
CA ASN A 61 -27.80 -15.04 17.52
C ASN A 61 -29.34 -15.11 17.58
N MET A 62 -30.03 -14.04 17.14
CA MET A 62 -31.48 -14.04 17.06
C MET A 62 -32.01 -15.08 16.06
N LEU A 63 -31.32 -15.28 14.94
CA LEU A 63 -31.68 -16.29 13.95
C LEU A 63 -31.40 -17.71 14.45
N ASP A 64 -30.32 -17.94 15.22
CA ASP A 64 -30.05 -19.22 15.92
C ASP A 64 -31.17 -19.57 16.91
N ASP A 65 -31.61 -18.60 17.70
CA ASP A 65 -32.73 -18.74 18.63
C ASP A 65 -34.04 -19.06 17.89
N LEU A 66 -34.28 -18.38 16.76
CA LEU A 66 -35.45 -18.66 15.91
C LEU A 66 -35.38 -20.06 15.31
N GLU A 67 -34.23 -20.52 14.83
CA GLU A 67 -34.07 -21.86 14.28
C GLU A 67 -34.36 -22.93 15.33
N SER A 68 -33.82 -22.78 16.54
CA SER A 68 -34.09 -23.66 17.68
C SER A 68 -35.59 -23.70 18.06
N ARG A 69 -36.27 -22.55 18.01
CA ARG A 69 -37.72 -22.48 18.24
C ARG A 69 -38.51 -23.14 17.12
N TYR A 70 -38.12 -22.96 15.86
CA TYR A 70 -38.77 -23.59 14.72
C TYR A 70 -38.72 -25.11 14.83
N ASP A 71 -37.56 -25.67 15.17
CA ASP A 71 -37.38 -27.10 15.36
C ASP A 71 -38.21 -27.65 16.53
N SER A 72 -38.32 -26.90 17.62
CA SER A 72 -39.17 -27.25 18.76
C SER A 72 -40.65 -27.27 18.36
N MET A 73 -41.12 -26.22 17.67
CA MET A 73 -42.49 -26.12 17.17
C MET A 73 -42.85 -27.22 16.16
N LYS A 74 -41.87 -27.64 15.34
CA LYS A 74 -42.01 -28.76 14.42
C LYS A 74 -42.12 -30.09 15.17
N ALA A 75 -41.32 -30.31 16.21
CA ALA A 75 -41.39 -31.52 17.04
C ALA A 75 -42.74 -31.65 17.77
N ASP A 76 -43.26 -30.54 18.29
CA ASP A 76 -44.56 -30.48 18.97
C ASP A 76 -45.77 -30.51 18.01
N SER A 77 -45.53 -30.65 16.70
CA SER A 77 -46.56 -30.64 15.64
C SER A 77 -47.40 -29.35 15.59
N TYR A 78 -46.87 -28.23 16.09
CA TYR A 78 -47.51 -26.91 16.01
C TYR A 78 -47.35 -26.26 14.63
N VAL A 79 -46.37 -26.69 13.83
CA VAL A 79 -46.11 -26.17 12.49
C VAL A 79 -45.98 -27.32 11.50
N THR A 80 -46.60 -27.15 10.32
CA THR A 80 -46.45 -28.11 9.23
C THR A 80 -45.16 -27.88 8.46
N PRO A 81 -44.45 -28.94 8.00
CA PRO A 81 -43.22 -28.80 7.22
C PRO A 81 -43.39 -28.03 5.89
N SER A 82 -44.61 -27.97 5.36
CA SER A 82 -44.97 -27.17 4.18
C SER A 82 -45.21 -25.69 4.49
N GLY A 83 -45.09 -25.26 5.74
CA GLY A 83 -45.30 -23.88 6.16
C GLY A 83 -44.20 -22.94 5.65
N GLY A 84 -44.59 -21.77 5.15
CA GLY A 84 -43.67 -20.73 4.66
C GLY A 84 -42.76 -20.10 5.73
N LEU A 85 -42.84 -20.54 6.98
CA LEU A 85 -41.99 -20.08 8.08
C LEU A 85 -40.53 -20.48 7.90
N LYS A 86 -40.24 -21.71 7.49
CA LYS A 86 -38.85 -22.15 7.24
C LYS A 86 -38.22 -21.37 6.10
N ALA A 87 -38.97 -21.16 5.03
CA ALA A 87 -38.51 -20.38 3.88
C ALA A 87 -38.19 -18.92 4.26
N GLN A 88 -38.99 -18.30 5.14
CA GLN A 88 -38.70 -16.96 5.66
C GLN A 88 -37.41 -16.95 6.50
N LEU A 89 -37.21 -17.95 7.36
CA LEU A 89 -35.99 -18.06 8.16
C LEU A 89 -34.75 -18.25 7.29
N ASP A 90 -34.84 -19.11 6.27
CA ASP A 90 -33.75 -19.35 5.31
C ASP A 90 -33.42 -18.10 4.49
N GLN A 91 -34.45 -17.34 4.10
CA GLN A 91 -34.24 -16.05 3.44
C GLN A 91 -33.53 -15.06 4.36
N LEU A 92 -33.91 -14.97 5.63
CA LEU A 92 -33.27 -14.11 6.62
C LEU A 92 -31.81 -14.50 6.83
N ARG A 93 -31.50 -15.79 6.96
CA ARG A 93 -30.12 -16.30 7.06
C ARG A 93 -29.27 -15.90 5.86
N ASN A 94 -29.78 -16.12 4.65
CA ASN A 94 -29.08 -15.71 3.43
C ASN A 94 -28.85 -14.20 3.35
N GLN A 95 -29.76 -13.38 3.91
CA GLN A 95 -29.60 -11.93 3.95
C GLN A 95 -28.58 -11.51 5.01
N GLN A 96 -28.63 -12.11 6.19
CA GLN A 96 -27.67 -11.87 7.28
C GLN A 96 -26.25 -12.26 6.86
N GLU A 97 -26.06 -13.41 6.20
CA GLU A 97 -24.76 -13.85 5.67
C GLU A 97 -24.20 -12.84 4.68
N LYS A 98 -25.02 -12.33 3.74
CA LYS A 98 -24.59 -11.28 2.81
C LYS A 98 -24.20 -9.98 3.50
N LEU A 99 -24.86 -9.62 4.60
CA LEU A 99 -24.50 -8.45 5.41
C LEU A 99 -23.16 -8.68 6.11
N ARG A 100 -22.96 -9.88 6.68
CA ARG A 100 -21.70 -10.29 7.31
C ARG A 100 -20.55 -10.19 6.32
N ASP A 101 -20.63 -10.90 5.19
CA ASP A 101 -19.58 -10.96 4.17
C ASP A 101 -19.16 -9.55 3.70
N LYS A 102 -20.14 -8.69 3.38
CA LYS A 102 -19.86 -7.31 2.95
C LYS A 102 -19.24 -6.46 4.05
N SER A 103 -19.67 -6.63 5.30
CA SER A 103 -19.12 -5.87 6.42
C SER A 103 -17.68 -6.31 6.76
N GLU A 104 -17.37 -7.60 6.61
CA GLU A 104 -16.04 -8.15 6.78
C GLU A 104 -15.11 -7.72 5.64
N GLU A 105 -15.58 -7.77 4.38
CA GLU A 105 -14.86 -7.25 3.22
C GLU A 105 -14.48 -5.78 3.44
N ARG A 106 -15.45 -4.95 3.85
CA ARG A 106 -15.20 -3.55 4.16
C ARG A 106 -14.20 -3.36 5.30
N LEU A 107 -14.24 -4.17 6.35
CA LEU A 107 -13.27 -4.11 7.45
C LEU A 107 -11.86 -4.44 6.95
N GLN A 108 -11.72 -5.45 6.08
CA GLN A 108 -10.45 -5.82 5.45
C GLN A 108 -9.90 -4.70 4.57
N GLU A 109 -10.75 -4.02 3.79
CA GLU A 109 -10.35 -2.87 2.98
C GLU A 109 -9.83 -1.72 3.87
N VAL A 110 -10.56 -1.39 4.95
CA VAL A 110 -10.14 -0.36 5.93
C VAL A 110 -8.77 -0.70 6.53
N GLN A 111 -8.55 -1.96 6.92
CA GLN A 111 -7.28 -2.41 7.48
C GLN A 111 -6.13 -2.37 6.46
N THR A 112 -6.41 -2.72 5.21
CA THR A 112 -5.42 -2.68 4.11
C THR A 112 -4.95 -1.26 3.85
N ILE A 113 -5.89 -0.30 3.81
CA ILE A 113 -5.55 1.13 3.64
C ILE A 113 -4.77 1.62 4.86
N TYR A 114 -5.10 1.17 6.07
CA TYR A 114 -4.38 1.53 7.28
C TYR A 114 -2.91 1.08 7.21
N GLY A 115 -2.66 -0.18 6.88
CA GLY A 115 -1.29 -0.70 6.74
C GLY A 115 -0.49 -0.01 5.62
N THR A 116 -1.17 0.36 4.52
CA THR A 116 -0.54 1.16 3.45
C THR A 116 -0.13 2.54 3.95
N LEU A 117 -0.99 3.20 4.73
CA LEU A 117 -0.72 4.52 5.30
C LEU A 117 0.44 4.49 6.30
N GLU A 118 0.51 3.45 7.14
CA GLU A 118 1.64 3.21 8.03
C GLU A 118 2.94 3.05 7.24
N GLY A 119 2.93 2.26 6.16
CA GLY A 119 4.10 2.08 5.29
C GLY A 119 4.58 3.38 4.63
N VAL A 120 3.65 4.20 4.14
CA VAL A 120 3.98 5.53 3.57
C VAL A 120 4.58 6.44 4.65
N THR A 121 3.99 6.44 5.84
CA THR A 121 4.46 7.26 6.96
C THR A 121 5.87 6.86 7.39
N ASP A 122 6.15 5.56 7.49
CA ASP A 122 7.49 5.06 7.81
C ASP A 122 8.51 5.41 6.72
N ASN A 123 8.15 5.27 5.45
CA ASN A 123 9.02 5.66 4.34
C ASN A 123 9.35 7.16 4.36
N LEU A 124 8.35 8.02 4.58
CA LEU A 124 8.55 9.47 4.71
C LEU A 124 9.47 9.82 5.88
N ARG A 125 9.33 9.11 7.02
CA ARG A 125 10.21 9.28 8.17
C ARG A 125 11.66 8.91 7.82
N ARG A 126 11.88 7.77 7.16
CA ARG A 126 13.22 7.35 6.70
C ARG A 126 13.82 8.36 5.73
N MET A 127 13.04 8.80 4.73
CA MET A 127 13.49 9.81 3.77
C MET A 127 13.90 11.11 4.47
N ARG A 128 13.12 11.60 5.43
CA ARG A 128 13.46 12.79 6.22
C ARG A 128 14.78 12.60 6.98
N THR A 129 14.99 11.45 7.61
CA THR A 129 16.24 11.15 8.30
C THR A 129 17.42 11.11 7.33
N CYS A 130 17.26 10.51 6.15
CA CYS A 130 18.31 10.48 5.12
C CYS A 130 18.65 11.89 4.62
N ILE A 131 17.63 12.73 4.37
CA ILE A 131 17.83 14.12 3.94
C ILE A 131 18.57 14.90 5.03
N ASN A 132 18.14 14.81 6.29
CA ASN A 132 18.80 15.51 7.39
C ASN A 132 20.28 15.09 7.51
N ARG A 133 20.56 13.78 7.43
CA ARG A 133 21.95 13.28 7.47
C ARG A 133 22.77 13.80 6.29
N ALA A 134 22.21 13.82 5.09
CA ALA A 134 22.90 14.35 3.91
C ALA A 134 23.14 15.86 4.02
N SER A 135 22.18 16.61 4.59
CA SER A 135 22.35 18.04 4.88
C SER A 135 23.46 18.27 5.91
N ASP A 136 23.48 17.50 7.00
CA ASP A 136 24.54 17.59 8.02
C ASP A 136 25.92 17.27 7.41
N GLU A 137 26.00 16.24 6.56
CA GLU A 137 27.22 15.89 5.82
C GLU A 137 27.67 17.02 4.87
N LEU A 138 26.73 17.69 4.19
CA LEU A 138 27.02 18.86 3.34
C LEU A 138 27.43 20.09 4.13
N GLU A 139 26.86 20.32 5.32
CA GLU A 139 27.28 21.42 6.22
C GLU A 139 28.67 21.15 6.82
N MET A 140 29.00 19.88 7.08
CA MET A 140 30.33 19.45 7.52
C MET A 140 31.35 19.46 6.38
N GLN A 141 30.91 19.38 5.11
CA GLN A 141 31.75 19.72 3.98
C GLN A 141 31.98 21.22 4.00
N GLU A 142 33.06 21.63 4.67
CA GLU A 142 33.66 22.96 4.52
C GLU A 142 33.68 23.29 3.02
N PRO A 143 33.37 24.54 2.59
CA PRO A 143 33.57 24.89 1.19
C PRO A 143 34.95 24.39 0.81
N ILE A 144 35.05 23.69 -0.32
CA ILE A 144 36.34 23.46 -1.01
C ILE A 144 36.79 24.84 -1.52
N GLY A 145 36.89 25.79 -0.60
CA GLY A 145 37.46 27.10 -0.71
C GLY A 145 38.94 26.84 -0.57
N THR A 146 39.48 26.37 -1.69
CA THR A 146 40.78 26.78 -2.18
C THR A 146 41.86 26.66 -1.13
N ASP A 147 42.68 25.60 -1.23
CA ASP A 147 44.03 25.73 -0.74
C ASP A 147 44.73 26.78 -1.63
N VAL A 148 44.37 28.06 -1.42
CA VAL A 148 45.01 29.25 -2.00
C VAL A 148 46.48 29.17 -1.67
N ASN A 149 46.84 28.53 -0.55
CA ASN A 149 48.22 28.28 -0.19
C ASN A 149 48.85 27.19 -1.06
N ALA A 150 48.15 26.11 -1.43
CA ALA A 150 48.66 25.14 -2.42
C ALA A 150 48.77 25.74 -3.83
N ILE A 151 47.80 26.55 -4.27
CA ILE A 151 47.88 27.23 -5.58
C ILE A 151 49.00 28.28 -5.56
N LYS A 152 49.17 29.05 -4.49
CA LYS A 152 50.29 29.99 -4.33
C LYS A 152 51.63 29.26 -4.26
N ARG A 153 51.72 28.14 -3.55
CA ARG A 153 52.93 27.29 -3.49
C ARG A 153 53.29 26.76 -4.88
N LEU A 154 52.32 26.26 -5.63
CA LEU A 154 52.52 25.84 -7.03
C LEU A 154 52.95 27.01 -7.92
N GLN A 155 52.37 28.20 -7.73
CA GLN A 155 52.73 29.39 -8.49
C GLN A 155 54.13 29.92 -8.15
N ASP A 156 54.58 29.76 -6.90
CA ASP A 156 55.92 30.13 -6.47
C ASP A 156 56.96 29.07 -6.90
N GLU A 157 56.64 27.78 -6.87
CA GLU A 157 57.46 26.72 -7.47
C GLU A 157 57.65 26.93 -8.98
N LEU A 158 56.59 27.32 -9.70
CA LEU A 158 56.68 27.57 -11.14
C LEU A 158 57.53 28.81 -11.50
N LYS A 159 57.64 29.79 -10.59
CA LYS A 159 58.50 30.96 -10.75
C LYS A 159 59.95 30.70 -10.36
N MET A 160 60.19 29.72 -9.48
CA MET A 160 61.52 29.30 -9.01
C MET A 160 62.19 28.30 -9.96
N LEU A 161 61.51 27.86 -11.02
CA LEU A 161 62.13 27.16 -12.16
C LEU A 161 62.85 28.21 -13.03
N PRO A 162 64.18 28.38 -12.95
CA PRO A 162 64.92 29.13 -13.96
C PRO A 162 64.72 28.43 -15.31
N GLY A 163 64.58 29.24 -16.35
CA GLY A 163 64.40 28.74 -17.71
C GLY A 163 65.62 27.99 -18.22
N ASP A 164 65.71 26.70 -17.89
CA ASP A 164 66.54 25.74 -18.62
C ASP A 164 65.72 25.19 -19.79
N ALA A 165 65.38 26.12 -20.69
CA ALA A 165 65.03 25.82 -22.07
C ALA A 165 66.28 26.03 -22.93
N ALA A 166 67.32 25.22 -22.71
CA ALA A 166 68.40 25.00 -23.68
C ALA A 166 69.20 23.76 -23.30
N ALA A 167 69.40 22.88 -24.29
CA ALA A 167 70.27 21.69 -24.27
C ALA A 167 69.73 20.43 -23.56
N ASP A 168 68.86 19.68 -24.26
CA ASP A 168 69.27 18.35 -24.70
C ASP A 168 68.55 17.98 -26.01
N ASP A 169 69.32 18.08 -27.09
CA ASP A 169 69.01 17.56 -28.41
C ASP A 169 69.54 16.12 -28.42
N ASN A 170 68.64 15.13 -28.46
CA ASN A 170 68.79 13.83 -29.16
C ASN A 170 67.91 12.73 -28.55
N SER A 171 66.64 12.64 -28.97
CA SER A 171 65.87 11.39 -29.08
C SER A 171 64.58 11.66 -29.85
N HIS A 172 64.69 11.60 -31.17
CA HIS A 172 63.57 11.75 -32.10
C HIS A 172 62.68 10.50 -32.04
N MET A 173 61.57 10.53 -31.29
CA MET A 173 60.50 9.53 -31.41
C MET A 173 59.31 10.16 -32.09
N LEU A 174 59.19 9.94 -33.40
CA LEU A 174 58.00 10.36 -34.16
C LEU A 174 56.87 9.36 -33.91
N LEU A 175 55.83 9.81 -33.21
CA LEU A 175 54.53 9.14 -33.16
C LEU A 175 53.87 9.26 -34.54
N GLN A 176 53.87 8.18 -35.33
CA GLN A 176 53.03 8.10 -36.52
C GLN A 176 51.67 7.53 -36.14
N PHE A 177 50.61 8.27 -36.48
CA PHE A 177 49.23 7.82 -36.39
C PHE A 177 48.94 6.86 -37.55
N VAL A 178 48.68 5.58 -37.25
CA VAL A 178 48.17 4.64 -38.24
C VAL A 178 46.64 4.68 -38.14
N PRO A 179 45.91 5.23 -39.13
CA PRO A 179 44.46 5.15 -39.14
C PRO A 179 44.06 3.68 -39.27
N GLY A 180 43.26 3.19 -38.31
CA GLY A 180 42.65 1.88 -38.41
C GLY A 180 41.54 1.91 -39.46
N ASP A 181 41.54 0.92 -40.37
CA ASP A 181 40.49 0.75 -41.37
C ASP A 181 39.12 0.70 -40.70
N ALA A 182 38.27 1.68 -41.03
CA ALA A 182 36.85 1.65 -40.73
C ALA A 182 36.20 0.62 -41.67
N ALA A 183 35.84 -0.54 -41.11
CA ALA A 183 34.88 -1.40 -41.78
C ALA A 183 33.53 -0.67 -41.78
N ASP A 184 32.98 -0.43 -42.97
CA ASP A 184 31.60 -0.04 -43.22
C ASP A 184 30.64 -0.96 -42.44
N ASP A 185 30.04 -0.45 -41.37
CA ASP A 185 28.80 -0.99 -40.83
C ASP A 185 27.88 0.19 -40.47
N ASP A 186 26.72 0.16 -41.09
CA ASP A 186 25.72 1.20 -41.27
C ASP A 186 24.89 1.33 -39.98
N ASP A 187 25.33 2.12 -38.99
CA ASP A 187 24.44 2.53 -37.90
C ASP A 187 24.94 3.81 -37.18
N ILE A 188 24.10 4.83 -37.22
CA ILE A 188 24.33 6.17 -36.69
C ILE A 188 24.33 6.14 -35.16
N HIS A 189 25.52 6.24 -34.54
CA HIS A 189 25.75 6.81 -33.20
C HIS A 189 27.24 7.18 -33.07
N PRO A 190 27.64 8.37 -32.58
CA PRO A 190 29.04 8.78 -32.57
C PRO A 190 29.78 8.14 -31.38
N ALA A 191 30.22 6.89 -31.55
CA ALA A 191 31.12 6.21 -30.61
C ALA A 191 32.58 6.37 -31.10
N ALA A 192 33.35 7.08 -30.28
CA ALA A 192 34.80 7.28 -30.30
C ALA A 192 35.63 6.35 -31.22
N ALA A 193 36.27 6.95 -32.24
CA ALA A 193 37.42 6.35 -32.91
C ALA A 193 38.61 6.33 -31.94
N VAL A 194 38.82 5.21 -31.27
CA VAL A 194 39.99 5.01 -30.39
C VAL A 194 41.15 4.50 -31.24
N GLY A 195 41.94 5.41 -31.81
CA GLY A 195 43.23 5.07 -32.39
C GLY A 195 44.21 4.66 -31.28
N ALA A 196 44.90 3.53 -31.45
CA ALA A 196 45.90 3.06 -30.50
C ALA A 196 47.30 3.56 -30.90
N TRP A 197 47.97 4.26 -29.99
CA TRP A 197 49.37 4.67 -30.17
C TRP A 197 50.28 3.49 -29.85
N ARG A 198 51.11 3.07 -30.81
CA ARG A 198 52.07 1.99 -30.61
C ARG A 198 53.48 2.54 -30.60
N TRP A 199 54.24 2.22 -29.57
CA TRP A 199 55.67 2.55 -29.48
C TRP A 199 56.44 1.48 -30.27
N CYS A 200 57.18 1.88 -31.30
CA CYS A 200 58.15 0.99 -31.96
C CYS A 200 59.52 1.30 -31.37
N CYS A 201 60.19 0.26 -30.84
CA CYS A 201 61.60 0.31 -30.47
C CYS A 201 62.50 0.51 -31.70
#